data_AF-A0ABD5WY35-F1
#
_entry.id   AF-A0ABD5WY35-F1
#
_cell.length_a   1.000
_cell.length_b   1.000
_cell.length_c   1.000
_cell.angle_alpha   90.00
_cell.angle_beta   90.00
_cell.angle_gamma   90.00
#
_symmetry.space_group_name_H-M   'P 1'
#
loop_
_entity.id
_entity.type
_entity.pdbx_description
1 polymer ?
#
loop_
_entity_poly.entity_id
_entity_poly.type
_entity_poly.pdbx_seq_one_letter_code
_entity_poly.pdbx_strand_id
1 'polypeptide(L)'
;MGLIANEGNAEWIAFAIVRARASGHTPIAAGPPTGDWREYAADLGAIVIEYDDAPVEHSPKDLLIEAARERGFPGIVVHDGRGDRIDLDYSIAKLLEGDSYAVEAVTGPVIETARVLAGIPAYNEASTIGDVVRDVSQYVDSVLVVDDGSDDRTVEEAREAGAVVVEHGRNRGYGGALKTIFEQAARTGVDHLVVLDADSQHDPADVPRLIETQRQEGADLVIGSRFVEGGTTDAPLYRRFGLIVVNSLTNIGAGAIRPRNWVNDTQSGFRAYSRDLIESLAADDTIADRMSASTDILNHAVSRGCSVVEVGTDVSYDVEEANTRHPLAHGLTLVHNLLLTFERRRPVSTLGVPGFASWLVGVWVSYQLLVRFSTTGDLNFTTGVVAAILMFVGLVACLGAVVCHALSLFDE
;
A
#
# COMPACT_ATOMS: atom_id res chain seq x y z
N MET A 1 4.29 -32.86 13.42
CA MET A 1 5.38 -31.86 13.37
C MET A 1 6.42 -32.24 14.40
N GLY A 2 7.68 -32.40 14.02
CA GLY A 2 8.80 -32.78 14.89
C GLY A 2 9.67 -31.57 15.21
N LEU A 3 9.94 -31.34 16.50
CA LEU A 3 10.72 -30.20 17.01
C LEU A 3 11.91 -30.73 17.82
N ILE A 4 13.11 -30.26 17.51
CA ILE A 4 14.31 -30.59 18.30
C ILE A 4 14.56 -29.48 19.33
N ALA A 5 14.64 -29.86 20.60
CA ALA A 5 14.83 -28.96 21.73
C ALA A 5 16.28 -28.88 22.16
N ASN A 6 16.66 -27.69 22.64
CA ASN A 6 17.94 -27.42 23.28
C ASN A 6 17.75 -26.38 24.40
N GLU A 7 18.80 -26.14 25.20
CA GLU A 7 18.73 -25.24 26.35
C GLU A 7 18.38 -23.78 25.98
N GLY A 8 18.50 -23.38 24.71
CA GLY A 8 18.28 -22.01 24.25
C GLY A 8 16.96 -21.76 23.51
N ASN A 9 16.11 -22.77 23.28
CA ASN A 9 14.95 -22.65 22.39
C ASN A 9 13.59 -23.01 23.01
N ALA A 10 13.51 -23.05 24.35
CA ALA A 10 12.30 -23.45 25.07
C ALA A 10 11.05 -22.59 24.74
N GLU A 11 11.18 -21.27 24.72
CA GLU A 11 10.07 -20.36 24.35
C GLU A 11 9.65 -20.56 22.90
N TRP A 12 10.62 -20.73 22.00
CA TRP A 12 10.34 -21.00 20.59
C TRP A 12 9.58 -22.31 20.40
N ILE A 13 9.93 -23.36 21.14
CA ILE A 13 9.20 -24.64 21.13
C ILE A 13 7.76 -24.44 21.57
N ALA A 14 7.52 -23.65 22.62
CA ALA A 14 6.17 -23.36 23.07
C ALA A 14 5.33 -22.73 21.95
N PHE A 15 5.85 -21.71 21.27
CA PHE A 15 5.17 -21.07 20.14
C PHE A 15 4.95 -22.01 18.96
N ALA A 16 5.95 -22.82 18.62
CA ALA A 16 5.85 -23.79 17.52
C ALA A 16 4.76 -24.85 17.78
N ILE A 17 4.63 -25.31 19.04
CA ILE A 17 3.61 -26.27 19.45
C ILE A 17 2.20 -25.67 19.35
N VAL A 18 1.99 -24.46 19.88
CA VAL A 18 0.69 -23.77 19.81
C VAL A 18 0.22 -23.66 18.37
N ARG A 19 1.12 -23.28 17.46
CA ARG A 19 0.80 -23.13 16.04
C ARG A 19 0.50 -24.45 15.36
N ALA A 20 1.33 -25.47 15.60
CA ALA A 20 1.10 -26.81 15.05
C ALA A 20 -0.32 -27.30 15.35
N ARG A 21 -0.76 -27.10 16.61
CA ARG A 21 -2.10 -27.48 17.06
C ARG A 21 -3.20 -26.63 16.47
N ALA A 22 -3.00 -25.31 16.36
CA ALA A 22 -3.95 -24.41 15.71
C ALA A 22 -4.22 -24.83 14.26
N SER A 23 -3.20 -25.33 13.56
CA SER A 23 -3.30 -25.88 12.20
C SER A 23 -3.76 -27.35 12.15
N GLY A 24 -4.18 -27.94 13.27
CA GLY A 24 -4.70 -29.32 13.31
C GLY A 24 -3.63 -30.41 13.27
N HIS A 25 -2.35 -30.09 13.48
CA HIS A 25 -1.25 -31.06 13.48
C HIS A 25 -0.81 -31.44 14.89
N THR A 26 -0.36 -32.68 15.05
CA THR A 26 0.18 -33.17 16.33
C THR A 26 1.68 -32.84 16.43
N PRO A 27 2.11 -32.07 17.44
CA PRO A 27 3.52 -31.79 17.68
C PRO A 27 4.19 -32.92 18.48
N ILE A 28 5.43 -33.21 18.12
CA ILE A 28 6.35 -34.13 18.80
C ILE A 28 7.63 -33.33 19.06
N ALA A 29 8.05 -33.23 20.32
CA ALA A 29 9.27 -32.52 20.71
C ALA A 29 10.28 -33.52 21.28
N ALA A 30 11.52 -33.47 20.80
CA ALA A 30 12.62 -34.33 21.26
C ALA A 30 13.79 -33.48 21.76
N GLY A 31 14.35 -33.79 22.92
CA GLY A 31 15.47 -33.03 23.49
C GLY A 31 16.13 -33.68 24.70
N PRO A 32 17.15 -33.03 25.27
CA PRO A 32 17.79 -33.48 26.51
C PRO A 32 16.80 -33.42 27.69
N PRO A 33 16.94 -34.29 28.71
CA PRO A 33 16.06 -34.28 29.88
C PRO A 33 16.14 -32.99 30.72
N THR A 34 17.06 -32.08 30.38
CA THR A 34 17.25 -30.76 31.00
C THR A 34 16.57 -29.64 30.21
N GLY A 35 16.09 -28.61 30.92
CA GLY A 35 15.56 -27.37 30.35
C GLY A 35 14.02 -27.22 30.39
N ASP A 36 13.57 -25.96 30.35
CA ASP A 36 12.16 -25.57 30.52
C ASP A 36 11.26 -26.01 29.34
N TRP A 37 11.87 -26.35 28.19
CA TRP A 37 11.17 -26.79 26.98
C TRP A 37 10.27 -28.01 27.24
N ARG A 38 10.66 -28.88 28.16
CA ARG A 38 9.94 -30.11 28.51
C ARG A 38 8.59 -29.79 29.17
N GLU A 39 8.59 -28.86 30.11
CA GLU A 39 7.38 -28.42 30.81
C GLU A 39 6.43 -27.74 29.82
N TYR A 40 6.95 -26.81 29.01
CA TYR A 40 6.16 -26.18 27.96
C TYR A 40 5.60 -27.18 26.94
N ALA A 41 6.40 -28.15 26.52
CA ALA A 41 5.96 -29.14 25.55
C ALA A 41 4.86 -30.05 26.11
N ALA A 42 5.00 -30.50 27.36
CA ALA A 42 3.99 -31.32 28.03
C ALA A 42 2.68 -30.53 28.25
N ASP A 43 2.77 -29.30 28.76
CA ASP A 43 1.60 -28.47 29.10
C ASP A 43 0.80 -28.07 27.85
N LEU A 44 1.49 -27.82 26.74
CA LEU A 44 0.87 -27.48 25.47
C LEU A 44 0.40 -28.71 24.67
N GLY A 45 0.59 -29.91 25.23
CA GLY A 45 0.10 -31.18 24.70
C GLY A 45 0.86 -31.70 23.49
N ALA A 46 2.17 -31.43 23.41
CA ALA A 46 3.07 -32.13 22.51
C ALA A 46 3.48 -33.49 23.07
N ILE A 47 3.86 -34.40 22.18
CA ILE A 47 4.46 -35.68 22.55
C ILE A 47 5.93 -35.44 22.87
N VAL A 48 6.36 -35.71 24.09
CA VAL A 48 7.73 -35.45 24.56
C VAL A 48 8.58 -36.72 24.43
N ILE A 49 9.77 -36.56 23.86
CA ILE A 49 10.81 -37.60 23.74
C ILE A 49 12.10 -37.07 24.36
N GLU A 50 12.70 -37.84 25.25
CA GLU A 50 13.94 -37.46 25.92
C GLU A 50 15.11 -38.30 25.37
N TYR A 51 16.27 -37.69 25.17
CA TYR A 51 17.52 -38.38 24.82
C TYR A 51 18.72 -37.80 25.59
N ASP A 52 19.69 -38.64 25.94
CA ASP A 52 20.92 -38.18 26.63
C ASP A 52 21.99 -37.71 25.63
N ASP A 53 22.78 -36.69 26.00
CA ASP A 53 23.88 -36.10 25.21
C ASP A 53 25.11 -37.02 25.01
N ALA A 54 25.03 -38.30 25.37
CA ALA A 54 26.07 -39.31 25.14
C ALA A 54 25.89 -39.94 23.74
N PRO A 55 26.96 -40.40 23.04
CA PRO A 55 26.99 -40.50 21.58
C PRO A 55 25.87 -41.41 21.05
N VAL A 56 24.81 -40.78 20.53
CA VAL A 56 23.58 -41.48 20.17
C VAL A 56 23.79 -42.22 18.86
N GLU A 57 23.49 -43.51 18.88
CA GLU A 57 23.46 -44.42 17.72
C GLU A 57 22.46 -43.95 16.63
N HIS A 58 21.59 -42.98 16.96
CA HIS A 58 20.52 -42.43 16.14
C HIS A 58 20.48 -40.90 16.25
N SER A 59 20.27 -40.17 15.15
CA SER A 59 20.15 -38.72 15.22
C SER A 59 18.84 -38.30 15.93
N PRO A 60 18.76 -37.12 16.56
CA PRO A 60 17.49 -36.61 17.12
C PRO A 60 16.33 -36.59 16.12
N LYS A 61 16.65 -36.42 14.83
CA LYS A 61 15.70 -36.53 13.72
C LYS A 61 15.15 -37.95 13.57
N ASP A 62 15.98 -38.98 13.71
CA ASP A 62 15.56 -40.38 13.59
C ASP A 62 14.58 -40.75 14.72
N LEU A 63 14.82 -40.27 15.95
CA LEU A 63 13.92 -40.48 17.09
C LEU A 63 12.53 -39.89 16.83
N LEU A 64 12.46 -38.68 16.25
CA LEU A 64 11.19 -38.04 15.87
C LEU A 64 10.46 -38.84 14.77
N ILE A 65 11.21 -39.35 13.80
CA ILE A 65 10.66 -40.15 12.69
C ILE A 65 10.11 -41.47 13.20
N GLU A 66 10.87 -42.19 14.04
CA GLU A 66 10.46 -43.46 14.64
C GLU A 66 9.20 -43.28 15.48
N ALA A 67 9.20 -42.30 16.40
CA ALA A 67 8.04 -42.02 17.24
C ALA A 67 6.79 -41.64 16.45
N ALA A 68 6.95 -40.96 15.30
CA ALA A 68 5.84 -40.66 14.42
C ALA A 68 5.30 -41.90 13.70
N ARG A 69 6.18 -42.81 13.26
CA ARG A 69 5.81 -44.07 12.60
C ARG A 69 5.06 -45.00 13.54
N GLU A 70 5.56 -45.18 14.76
CA GLU A 70 4.93 -46.01 15.79
C GLU A 70 3.49 -45.58 16.08
N ARG A 71 3.22 -44.28 15.95
CA ARG A 71 1.90 -43.68 16.20
C ARG A 71 1.01 -43.62 14.97
N GLY A 72 1.49 -44.09 13.82
CA GLY A 72 0.71 -44.18 12.58
C GLY A 72 0.45 -42.83 11.90
N PHE A 73 1.31 -41.83 12.09
CA PHE A 73 1.18 -40.57 11.35
C PHE A 73 1.56 -40.77 9.86
N PRO A 74 0.94 -40.02 8.92
CA PRO A 74 1.20 -40.18 7.49
C PRO A 74 2.59 -39.66 7.06
N GLY A 75 3.19 -38.78 7.86
CA GLY A 75 4.53 -38.24 7.64
C GLY A 75 4.89 -37.20 8.69
N ILE A 76 6.12 -36.70 8.64
CA ILE A 76 6.63 -35.74 9.63
C ILE A 76 7.46 -34.62 8.98
N VAL A 77 7.13 -33.38 9.32
CA VAL A 77 7.98 -32.20 9.09
C VAL A 77 8.88 -32.03 10.31
N VAL A 78 10.21 -32.05 10.14
CA VAL A 78 11.19 -31.98 11.23
C VAL A 78 11.95 -30.66 11.21
N HIS A 79 12.06 -29.99 12.35
CA HIS A 79 12.84 -28.77 12.53
C HIS A 79 13.99 -28.98 13.53
N ASP A 80 15.17 -28.46 13.22
CA ASP A 80 16.42 -28.68 13.96
C ASP A 80 16.60 -27.81 15.21
N GLY A 81 15.65 -26.92 15.48
CA GLY A 81 15.59 -26.14 16.70
C GLY A 81 16.38 -24.83 16.66
N ARG A 82 16.76 -24.34 15.47
CA ARG A 82 17.47 -23.04 15.29
C ARG A 82 16.68 -21.79 15.68
N GLY A 83 15.44 -21.91 16.14
CA GLY A 83 14.61 -20.77 16.52
C GLY A 83 13.94 -20.05 15.33
N ASP A 84 14.17 -20.52 14.10
CA ASP A 84 13.52 -19.98 12.91
C ASP A 84 12.03 -20.33 12.87
N ARG A 85 11.21 -19.45 12.27
CA ARG A 85 9.78 -19.70 12.11
C ARG A 85 9.56 -20.73 11.00
N ILE A 86 8.70 -21.72 11.25
CA ILE A 86 8.37 -22.79 10.30
C ILE A 86 7.20 -22.36 9.41
N ASP A 87 7.41 -22.39 8.09
CA ASP A 87 6.33 -22.34 7.10
C ASP A 87 5.71 -23.73 6.99
N LEU A 88 4.65 -23.96 7.76
CA LEU A 88 4.07 -25.28 7.93
C LEU A 88 3.34 -25.75 6.66
N ASP A 89 2.63 -24.85 5.98
CA ASP A 89 1.87 -25.18 4.79
C ASP A 89 2.79 -25.58 3.63
N TYR A 90 3.85 -24.80 3.39
CA TYR A 90 4.82 -25.14 2.36
C TYR A 90 5.64 -26.39 2.71
N SER A 91 6.00 -26.56 3.99
CA SER A 91 6.69 -27.78 4.44
C SER A 91 5.82 -29.02 4.27
N ILE A 92 4.50 -28.92 4.48
CA ILE A 92 3.55 -30.01 4.26
C ILE A 92 3.37 -30.28 2.77
N ALA A 93 3.23 -29.24 1.93
CA ALA A 93 3.16 -29.41 0.48
C ALA A 93 4.38 -30.19 -0.03
N LYS A 94 5.58 -29.81 0.41
CA LYS A 94 6.83 -30.52 0.08
C LYS A 94 6.85 -31.97 0.60
N LEU A 95 6.27 -32.25 1.77
CA LEU A 95 6.11 -33.61 2.30
C LEU A 95 5.18 -34.45 1.43
N LEU A 96 4.08 -33.87 0.95
CA LEU A 96 3.08 -34.56 0.14
C LEU A 96 3.54 -34.74 -1.32
N GLU A 97 4.36 -33.84 -1.84
CA GLU A 97 4.96 -33.94 -3.18
C GLU A 97 6.14 -34.92 -3.24
N GLY A 98 6.82 -35.14 -2.11
CA GLY A 98 7.98 -36.03 -2.02
C GLY A 98 7.63 -37.47 -1.66
N ASP A 99 8.46 -38.42 -2.10
CA ASP A 99 8.35 -39.85 -1.71
C ASP A 99 8.92 -40.14 -0.29
N SER A 100 9.40 -39.11 0.41
CA SER A 100 10.05 -39.24 1.73
C SER A 100 9.05 -39.08 2.87
N TYR A 101 9.05 -40.03 3.82
CA TYR A 101 8.21 -39.97 5.03
C TYR A 101 8.49 -38.75 5.93
N ALA A 102 9.69 -38.20 5.84
CA ALA A 102 10.12 -37.06 6.62
C ALA A 102 10.78 -36.00 5.72
N VAL A 103 10.37 -34.75 5.89
CA VAL A 103 11.02 -33.60 5.25
C VAL A 103 11.56 -32.67 6.31
N GLU A 104 12.68 -32.01 5.99
CA GLU A 104 13.17 -30.90 6.79
C GLU A 104 12.23 -29.71 6.60
N ALA A 105 11.86 -29.10 7.72
CA ALA A 105 11.03 -27.92 7.74
C ALA A 105 11.67 -26.82 6.88
N VAL A 106 10.86 -26.21 6.03
CA VAL A 106 11.29 -25.01 5.32
C VAL A 106 11.22 -23.86 6.32
N THR A 107 12.38 -23.29 6.59
CA THR A 107 12.57 -22.18 7.52
C THR A 107 12.96 -20.93 6.75
N GLY A 108 12.48 -19.79 7.23
CA GLY A 108 12.89 -18.48 6.75
C GLY A 108 13.16 -17.56 7.93
N PRO A 109 13.99 -16.50 7.77
CA PRO A 109 14.03 -15.40 8.74
C PRO A 109 12.59 -14.95 8.94
N VAL A 110 12.20 -14.66 10.19
CA VAL A 110 10.84 -14.27 10.60
C VAL A 110 10.11 -13.55 9.47
N ILE A 111 9.35 -14.33 8.70
CA ILE A 111 8.08 -13.86 8.22
C ILE A 111 7.15 -14.41 9.29
N GLU A 112 6.96 -13.63 10.37
CA GLU A 112 5.56 -13.43 10.74
C GLU A 112 4.89 -13.17 9.41
N THR A 113 4.00 -14.06 8.93
CA THR A 113 3.18 -13.78 7.75
C THR A 113 2.67 -12.39 7.99
N ALA A 114 3.36 -11.43 7.37
CA ALA A 114 3.37 -10.07 7.85
C ALA A 114 1.98 -9.63 7.51
N ARG A 115 1.12 -9.50 8.52
CA ARG A 115 -0.31 -9.55 8.31
C ARG A 115 -0.65 -8.45 7.33
N VAL A 116 -1.07 -8.83 6.13
CA VAL A 116 -1.41 -7.92 5.05
C VAL A 116 -2.91 -7.74 5.09
N LEU A 117 -3.33 -6.50 5.29
CA LEU A 117 -4.71 -6.09 5.18
C LEU A 117 -4.88 -5.32 3.87
N ALA A 118 -5.84 -5.72 3.04
CA ALA A 118 -6.35 -4.85 1.99
C ALA A 118 -7.42 -3.91 2.57
N GLY A 119 -7.26 -2.60 2.40
CA GLY A 119 -8.25 -1.59 2.73
C GLY A 119 -8.86 -1.00 1.47
N ILE A 120 -10.17 -1.12 1.30
CA ILE A 120 -10.87 -0.63 0.11
C ILE A 120 -11.93 0.40 0.55
N PRO A 121 -11.73 1.69 0.27
CA PRO A 121 -12.80 2.69 0.41
C PRO A 121 -13.82 2.50 -0.71
N ALA A 122 -15.11 2.47 -0.38
CA ALA A 122 -16.18 2.24 -1.37
C ALA A 122 -17.34 3.22 -1.19
N TYR A 123 -17.91 3.70 -2.29
CA TYR A 123 -19.13 4.51 -2.32
C TYR A 123 -19.89 4.29 -3.63
N ASN A 124 -21.00 3.57 -3.58
CA ASN A 124 -21.83 3.17 -4.73
C ASN A 124 -21.05 2.37 -5.81
N GLU A 125 -20.37 1.31 -5.39
CA GLU A 125 -19.50 0.45 -6.21
C GLU A 125 -20.03 -0.99 -6.30
N ALA A 126 -21.36 -1.18 -6.22
CA ALA A 126 -21.97 -2.51 -6.19
C ALA A 126 -21.63 -3.39 -7.40
N SER A 127 -21.30 -2.78 -8.55
CA SER A 127 -20.96 -3.51 -9.78
C SER A 127 -19.56 -4.10 -9.79
N THR A 128 -18.63 -3.57 -9.00
CA THR A 128 -17.19 -3.89 -9.08
C THR A 128 -16.62 -4.43 -7.77
N ILE A 129 -17.14 -3.97 -6.62
CA ILE A 129 -16.55 -4.26 -5.30
C ILE A 129 -16.42 -5.76 -5.02
N GLY A 130 -17.40 -6.56 -5.45
CA GLY A 130 -17.38 -8.01 -5.23
C GLY A 130 -16.23 -8.70 -5.94
N ASP A 131 -15.88 -8.27 -7.15
CA ASP A 131 -14.77 -8.84 -7.92
C ASP A 131 -13.42 -8.36 -7.36
N VAL A 132 -13.30 -7.07 -7.05
CA VAL A 132 -12.10 -6.51 -6.41
C VAL A 132 -11.76 -7.23 -5.10
N VAL A 133 -12.77 -7.49 -4.25
CA VAL A 133 -12.58 -8.23 -2.99
C VAL A 133 -12.10 -9.66 -3.24
N ARG A 134 -12.70 -10.38 -4.20
CA ARG A 134 -12.30 -11.76 -4.52
C ARG A 134 -10.88 -11.81 -5.05
N ASP A 135 -10.53 -10.91 -5.95
CA ASP A 135 -9.21 -10.89 -6.57
C ASP A 135 -8.13 -10.51 -5.56
N VAL A 136 -8.33 -9.46 -4.76
CA VAL A 136 -7.33 -9.05 -3.76
C VAL A 136 -7.17 -10.08 -2.65
N SER A 137 -8.24 -10.80 -2.28
CA SER A 137 -8.21 -11.82 -1.21
C SER A 137 -7.23 -12.97 -1.49
N GLN A 138 -6.80 -13.14 -2.75
CA GLN A 138 -5.78 -14.13 -3.13
C GLN A 138 -4.37 -13.74 -2.66
N TYR A 139 -4.15 -12.47 -2.33
CA TYR A 139 -2.83 -11.89 -2.07
C TYR A 139 -2.66 -11.31 -0.66
N VAL A 140 -3.72 -11.32 0.15
CA VAL A 140 -3.75 -10.71 1.50
C VAL A 140 -4.39 -11.64 2.53
N ASP A 141 -4.11 -11.43 3.82
CA ASP A 141 -4.69 -12.23 4.90
C ASP A 141 -6.15 -11.86 5.19
N SER A 142 -6.51 -10.60 4.95
CA SER A 142 -7.87 -10.10 5.18
C SER A 142 -8.18 -8.88 4.33
N VAL A 143 -9.46 -8.67 4.06
CA VAL A 143 -9.97 -7.53 3.30
C VAL A 143 -10.94 -6.74 4.18
N LEU A 144 -10.68 -5.44 4.32
CA LEU A 144 -11.54 -4.46 4.96
C LEU A 144 -12.09 -3.53 3.90
N VAL A 145 -13.41 -3.52 3.73
CA VAL A 145 -14.12 -2.52 2.95
C VAL A 145 -14.69 -1.48 3.91
N VAL A 146 -14.42 -0.21 3.66
CA VAL A 146 -15.09 0.91 4.35
C VAL A 146 -16.10 1.51 3.40
N ASP A 147 -17.37 1.22 3.65
CA ASP A 147 -18.49 1.81 2.92
C ASP A 147 -18.75 3.22 3.44
N ASP A 148 -18.64 4.22 2.56
CA ASP A 148 -18.84 5.62 2.89
C ASP A 148 -20.30 6.05 2.72
N GLY A 149 -21.24 5.23 3.18
CA GLY A 149 -22.68 5.50 3.16
C GLY A 149 -23.31 5.33 1.78
N SER A 150 -23.08 4.19 1.14
CA SER A 150 -23.68 3.86 -0.16
C SER A 150 -25.19 3.67 -0.05
N ASP A 151 -25.90 3.99 -1.13
CA ASP A 151 -27.37 3.80 -1.26
C ASP A 151 -27.73 2.60 -2.16
N ASP A 152 -26.73 1.85 -2.64
CA ASP A 152 -26.86 0.68 -3.50
C ASP A 152 -26.49 -0.62 -2.76
N ARG A 153 -26.19 -1.70 -3.50
CA ARG A 153 -25.85 -3.02 -2.94
C ARG A 153 -24.36 -3.21 -2.61
N THR A 154 -23.57 -2.13 -2.52
CA THR A 154 -22.11 -2.21 -2.30
C THR A 154 -21.76 -3.03 -1.06
N VAL A 155 -22.48 -2.78 0.04
CA VAL A 155 -22.25 -3.44 1.32
C VAL A 155 -22.55 -4.94 1.24
N GLU A 156 -23.67 -5.32 0.62
CA GLU A 156 -24.05 -6.72 0.45
C GLU A 156 -23.03 -7.47 -0.42
N GLU A 157 -22.67 -6.91 -1.57
CA GLU A 157 -21.74 -7.55 -2.51
C GLU A 157 -20.33 -7.71 -1.90
N ALA A 158 -19.85 -6.71 -1.13
CA ALA A 158 -18.58 -6.80 -0.41
C ALA A 158 -18.59 -7.91 0.67
N ARG A 159 -19.68 -8.02 1.44
CA ARG A 159 -19.83 -9.08 2.46
C ARG A 159 -19.93 -10.46 1.85
N GLU A 160 -20.70 -10.61 0.78
CA GLU A 160 -20.84 -11.87 0.04
C GLU A 160 -19.51 -12.32 -0.58
N ALA A 161 -18.66 -11.38 -0.99
CA ALA A 161 -17.31 -11.65 -1.47
C ALA A 161 -16.29 -12.01 -0.37
N GLY A 162 -16.66 -11.88 0.92
CA GLY A 162 -15.84 -12.30 2.06
C GLY A 162 -15.08 -11.18 2.77
N ALA A 163 -15.35 -9.91 2.46
CA ALA A 163 -14.73 -8.78 3.17
C ALA A 163 -15.38 -8.51 4.54
N VAL A 164 -14.57 -8.00 5.47
CA VAL A 164 -15.07 -7.29 6.65
C VAL A 164 -15.52 -5.90 6.20
N VAL A 165 -16.76 -5.51 6.53
CA VAL A 165 -17.31 -4.22 6.10
C VAL A 165 -17.59 -3.32 7.28
N VAL A 166 -17.06 -2.09 7.24
CA VAL A 166 -17.38 -1.00 8.16
C VAL A 166 -18.19 0.06 7.41
N GLU A 167 -19.38 0.35 7.91
CA GLU A 167 -20.30 1.30 7.27
C GLU A 167 -20.26 2.67 7.97
N HIS A 168 -20.16 3.74 7.20
CA HIS A 168 -20.40 5.09 7.68
C HIS A 168 -21.89 5.44 7.60
N GLY A 169 -22.44 6.03 8.67
CA GLY A 169 -23.84 6.47 8.68
C GLY A 169 -24.17 7.64 7.74
N ARG A 170 -23.15 8.21 7.08
CA ARG A 170 -23.25 9.23 6.01
C ARG A 170 -21.94 9.27 5.25
N ASN A 171 -21.97 9.73 4.00
CA ASN A 171 -20.77 10.01 3.23
C ASN A 171 -19.89 11.07 3.92
N ARG A 172 -18.66 10.66 4.25
CA ARG A 172 -17.61 11.48 4.86
C ARG A 172 -16.56 11.91 3.83
N GLY A 173 -16.56 11.31 2.66
CA GLY A 173 -15.56 11.46 1.61
C GLY A 173 -14.47 10.39 1.69
N TYR A 174 -13.72 10.26 0.59
CA TYR A 174 -12.60 9.31 0.44
C TYR A 174 -11.60 9.38 1.60
N GLY A 175 -11.24 10.58 2.06
CA GLY A 175 -10.34 10.76 3.19
C GLY A 175 -10.91 10.24 4.51
N GLY A 176 -12.22 10.39 4.73
CA GLY A 176 -12.91 9.84 5.89
C GLY A 176 -12.90 8.31 5.89
N ALA A 177 -13.09 7.69 4.72
CA ALA A 177 -12.97 6.24 4.55
C ALA A 177 -11.54 5.75 4.82
N LEU A 178 -10.53 6.41 4.26
CA LEU A 178 -9.12 6.12 4.52
C LEU A 178 -8.76 6.25 6.01
N LYS A 179 -9.25 7.30 6.68
CA LYS A 179 -9.01 7.48 8.12
C LYS A 179 -9.53 6.28 8.91
N THR A 180 -10.76 5.84 8.62
CA THR A 180 -11.32 4.63 9.23
C THR A 180 -10.48 3.39 8.90
N ILE A 181 -9.99 3.23 7.67
CA ILE A 181 -9.08 2.13 7.31
C ILE A 181 -7.82 2.14 8.18
N PHE A 182 -7.13 3.29 8.31
CA PHE A 182 -5.92 3.39 9.14
C PHE A 182 -6.22 3.09 10.61
N GLU A 183 -7.34 3.58 11.15
CA GLU A 183 -7.76 3.29 12.52
C GLU A 183 -8.03 1.79 12.75
N GLN A 184 -8.71 1.12 11.81
CA GLN A 184 -8.96 -0.32 11.91
C GLN A 184 -7.67 -1.12 11.77
N ALA A 185 -6.83 -0.78 10.79
CA ALA A 185 -5.54 -1.40 10.56
C ALA A 185 -4.66 -1.31 11.82
N ALA A 186 -4.55 -0.12 12.42
CA ALA A 186 -3.81 0.09 13.67
C ALA A 186 -4.39 -0.74 14.83
N ARG A 187 -5.71 -0.82 14.98
CA ARG A 187 -6.37 -1.62 16.03
C ARG A 187 -6.13 -3.12 15.88
N THR A 188 -6.13 -3.62 14.64
CA THR A 188 -5.85 -5.04 14.35
C THR A 188 -4.37 -5.39 14.43
N GLY A 189 -3.50 -4.37 14.43
CA GLY A 189 -2.05 -4.49 14.52
C GLY A 189 -1.47 -5.23 13.33
N VAL A 190 -1.89 -4.89 12.11
CA VAL A 190 -1.34 -5.47 10.87
C VAL A 190 0.07 -4.96 10.59
N ASP A 191 0.86 -5.75 9.88
CA ASP A 191 2.24 -5.38 9.51
C ASP A 191 2.27 -4.52 8.27
N HIS A 192 1.37 -4.81 7.34
CA HIS A 192 1.20 -4.10 6.09
C HIS A 192 -0.27 -3.79 5.83
N LEU A 193 -0.54 -2.58 5.40
CA LEU A 193 -1.83 -2.18 4.86
C LEU A 193 -1.63 -1.85 3.39
N VAL A 194 -2.42 -2.46 2.52
CA VAL A 194 -2.50 -2.09 1.10
C VAL A 194 -3.84 -1.46 0.85
N VAL A 195 -3.83 -0.23 0.34
CA VAL A 195 -5.04 0.47 -0.09
C VAL A 195 -5.14 0.37 -1.61
N LEU A 196 -6.32 0.05 -2.12
CA LEU A 196 -6.67 0.04 -3.53
C LEU A 196 -8.11 0.53 -3.72
N ASP A 197 -8.37 1.14 -4.88
CA ASP A 197 -9.68 1.68 -5.24
C ASP A 197 -10.68 0.56 -5.60
N ALA A 198 -11.97 0.81 -5.39
CA ALA A 198 -13.06 -0.14 -5.65
C ALA A 198 -13.48 -0.23 -7.14
N ASP A 199 -12.82 0.52 -8.04
CA ASP A 199 -13.22 0.70 -9.44
C ASP A 199 -12.53 -0.27 -10.44
N SER A 200 -11.82 -1.28 -9.92
CA SER A 200 -11.09 -2.29 -10.69
C SER A 200 -10.01 -1.75 -11.63
N GLN A 201 -9.57 -0.50 -11.48
CA GLN A 201 -8.52 0.08 -12.35
C GLN A 201 -7.13 -0.47 -12.07
N HIS A 202 -6.91 -0.95 -10.85
CA HIS A 202 -5.65 -1.52 -10.40
C HIS A 202 -5.68 -3.05 -10.46
N ASP A 203 -4.60 -3.67 -10.92
CA ASP A 203 -4.46 -5.14 -10.88
C ASP A 203 -4.06 -5.61 -9.47
N PRO A 204 -4.91 -6.36 -8.73
CA PRO A 204 -4.56 -6.85 -7.41
C PRO A 204 -3.36 -7.80 -7.40
N ALA A 205 -2.98 -8.40 -8.54
CA ALA A 205 -1.79 -9.25 -8.65
C ALA A 205 -0.47 -8.49 -8.40
N ASP A 206 -0.51 -7.15 -8.37
CA ASP A 206 0.62 -6.32 -8.03
C ASP A 206 0.83 -6.16 -6.51
N VAL A 207 -0.14 -6.56 -5.67
CA VAL A 207 -0.05 -6.48 -4.20
C VAL A 207 1.22 -7.15 -3.65
N PRO A 208 1.57 -8.40 -4.04
CA PRO A 208 2.79 -9.05 -3.55
C PRO A 208 4.06 -8.26 -3.90
N ARG A 209 4.07 -7.59 -5.05
CA ARG A 209 5.22 -6.80 -5.50
C ARG A 209 5.40 -5.54 -4.66
N LEU A 210 4.32 -4.83 -4.35
CA LEU A 210 4.36 -3.67 -3.45
C LEU A 210 4.89 -4.06 -2.06
N ILE A 211 4.40 -5.18 -1.52
CA ILE A 211 4.79 -5.67 -0.19
C ILE A 211 6.24 -6.13 -0.17
N GLU A 212 6.68 -6.85 -1.20
CA GLU A 212 8.06 -7.30 -1.28
C GLU A 212 9.04 -6.13 -1.46
N THR A 213 8.71 -5.13 -2.28
CA THR A 213 9.49 -3.88 -2.35
C THR A 213 9.55 -3.18 -1.01
N GLN A 214 8.41 -3.08 -0.31
CA GLN A 214 8.35 -2.46 1.01
C GLN A 214 9.32 -3.13 2.00
N ARG A 215 9.33 -4.47 2.00
CA ARG A 215 10.18 -5.27 2.87
C ARG A 215 11.65 -5.18 2.50
N GLN A 216 11.97 -5.29 1.21
CA GLN A 216 13.37 -5.28 0.73
C GLN A 216 14.04 -3.93 0.94
N GLU A 217 13.29 -2.83 0.71
CA GLU A 217 13.83 -1.48 0.81
C GLU A 217 13.66 -0.85 2.21
N GLY A 218 12.92 -1.52 3.10
CA GLY A 218 12.53 -0.95 4.39
C GLY A 218 11.72 0.35 4.20
N ALA A 219 10.87 0.38 3.18
CA ALA A 219 10.07 1.55 2.86
C ALA A 219 8.86 1.67 3.79
N ASP A 220 8.53 2.90 4.19
CA ASP A 220 7.33 3.15 4.99
C ASP A 220 6.09 3.26 4.11
N LEU A 221 6.27 3.81 2.92
CA LEU A 221 5.22 3.99 1.92
C LEU A 221 5.71 3.51 0.55
N VAL A 222 4.98 2.58 -0.06
CA VAL A 222 5.19 2.15 -1.44
C VAL A 222 3.99 2.57 -2.27
N ILE A 223 4.22 3.17 -3.44
CA ILE A 223 3.18 3.68 -4.33
C ILE A 223 3.24 2.90 -5.65
N GLY A 224 2.12 2.30 -6.03
CA GLY A 224 1.94 1.77 -7.38
C GLY A 224 1.84 2.93 -8.36
N SER A 225 2.81 3.05 -9.26
CA SER A 225 3.01 4.22 -10.10
C SER A 225 2.96 3.86 -11.57
N ARG A 226 2.12 4.58 -12.33
CA ARG A 226 1.98 4.42 -13.78
C ARG A 226 3.12 5.05 -14.59
N PHE A 227 3.99 5.81 -13.92
CA PHE A 227 4.94 6.71 -14.57
C PHE A 227 6.41 6.31 -14.35
N VAL A 228 6.66 5.22 -13.63
CA VAL A 228 8.00 4.66 -13.42
C VAL A 228 8.22 3.41 -14.27
N GLU A 229 9.46 2.93 -14.32
CA GLU A 229 9.83 1.75 -15.11
C GLU A 229 8.99 0.53 -14.70
N GLY A 230 8.38 -0.14 -15.69
CA GLY A 230 7.48 -1.27 -15.48
C GLY A 230 6.00 -0.91 -15.29
N GLY A 231 5.63 0.37 -15.20
CA GLY A 231 4.23 0.81 -15.16
C GLY A 231 3.72 1.28 -16.53
N THR A 232 2.47 0.96 -16.86
CA THR A 232 1.80 1.46 -18.06
C THR A 232 0.45 2.11 -17.76
N THR A 233 0.00 2.97 -18.68
CA THR A 233 -1.32 3.60 -18.61
C THR A 233 -1.85 3.87 -20.02
N ASP A 234 -3.14 3.64 -20.22
CA ASP A 234 -3.89 3.95 -21.44
C ASP A 234 -4.54 5.35 -21.40
N ALA A 235 -4.22 6.17 -20.39
CA ALA A 235 -4.76 7.52 -20.24
C ALA A 235 -4.50 8.42 -21.48
N PRO A 236 -5.50 9.21 -21.91
CA PRO A 236 -5.32 10.20 -22.97
C PRO A 236 -4.20 11.20 -22.67
N LEU A 237 -3.46 11.64 -23.70
CA LEU A 237 -2.27 12.50 -23.57
C LEU A 237 -2.50 13.79 -22.75
N TYR A 238 -3.68 14.41 -22.86
CA TYR A 238 -4.01 15.61 -22.09
C TYR A 238 -4.15 15.32 -20.59
N ARG A 239 -4.65 14.14 -20.21
CA ARG A 239 -4.75 13.69 -18.81
C ARG A 239 -3.36 13.40 -18.25
N ARG A 240 -2.47 12.80 -19.04
CA ARG A 240 -1.05 12.58 -18.67
C ARG A 240 -0.34 13.90 -18.38
N PHE A 241 -0.53 14.92 -19.23
CA PHE A 241 0.05 16.25 -18.99
C PHE A 241 -0.51 16.89 -17.70
N GLY A 242 -1.82 16.78 -17.47
CA GLY A 242 -2.45 17.25 -16.24
C GLY A 242 -1.86 16.59 -14.98
N LEU A 243 -1.65 15.27 -15.01
CA LEU A 243 -1.05 14.52 -13.90
C LEU A 243 0.39 14.95 -13.62
N ILE A 244 1.22 15.18 -14.65
CA ILE A 244 2.59 15.69 -14.48
C ILE A 244 2.58 17.04 -13.75
N VAL A 245 1.67 17.94 -14.12
CA VAL A 245 1.53 19.24 -13.45
C VAL A 245 1.11 19.04 -12.00
N VAL A 246 0.07 18.26 -11.73
CA VAL A 246 -0.40 17.98 -10.35
C VAL A 246 0.69 17.33 -9.50
N ASN A 247 1.39 16.32 -10.00
CA ASN A 247 2.46 15.63 -9.28
C ASN A 247 3.62 16.58 -8.97
N SER A 248 4.00 17.43 -9.93
CA SER A 248 5.06 18.43 -9.72
C SER A 248 4.68 19.43 -8.63
N LEU A 249 3.44 19.93 -8.65
CA LEU A 249 2.96 20.93 -7.69
C LEU A 249 2.75 20.32 -6.29
N THR A 250 2.33 19.06 -6.22
CA THR A 250 2.17 18.31 -4.97
C THR A 250 3.51 18.08 -4.29
N ASN A 251 4.53 17.62 -5.02
CA ASN A 251 5.89 17.45 -4.47
C ASN A 251 6.50 18.78 -3.97
N ILE A 252 6.29 19.88 -4.72
CA ILE A 252 6.72 21.22 -4.31
C ILE A 252 6.01 21.66 -3.02
N GLY A 253 4.70 21.41 -2.91
CA GLY A 253 3.90 21.73 -1.73
C GLY A 253 4.28 20.92 -0.49
N ALA A 254 4.62 19.65 -0.69
CA ALA A 254 5.05 18.72 0.35
C ALA A 254 6.45 18.99 0.90
N GLY A 255 7.20 19.93 0.31
CA GLY A 255 8.60 20.14 0.67
C GLY A 255 9.53 19.01 0.22
N ALA A 256 9.03 18.08 -0.62
CA ALA A 256 9.76 16.98 -1.22
C ALA A 256 10.66 17.45 -2.37
N ILE A 257 11.49 18.46 -2.13
CA ILE A 257 12.42 19.06 -3.11
C ILE A 257 13.67 18.16 -3.30
N ARG A 258 13.80 17.07 -2.55
CA ARG A 258 14.93 16.14 -2.65
C ARG A 258 14.61 14.99 -3.62
N PRO A 259 15.55 14.59 -4.50
CA PRO A 259 15.34 13.51 -5.48
C PRO A 259 14.88 12.18 -4.89
N ARG A 260 15.21 11.91 -3.61
CA ARG A 260 14.83 10.69 -2.89
C ARG A 260 13.36 10.63 -2.45
N ASN A 261 12.65 11.77 -2.44
CA ASN A 261 11.26 11.85 -1.96
C ASN A 261 10.32 12.32 -3.08
N TRP A 262 10.82 12.42 -4.32
CA TRP A 262 10.04 12.86 -5.46
C TRP A 262 9.14 11.71 -5.92
N VAL A 263 7.83 11.91 -5.82
CA VAL A 263 6.84 10.91 -6.21
C VAL A 263 6.28 11.25 -7.60
N ASN A 264 6.42 10.34 -8.54
CA ASN A 264 5.98 10.49 -9.93
C ASN A 264 4.47 10.24 -10.10
N ASP A 265 3.80 9.52 -9.21
CA ASP A 265 2.34 9.33 -9.18
C ASP A 265 1.71 9.65 -7.81
N THR A 266 1.58 10.95 -7.48
CA THR A 266 1.04 11.40 -6.18
C THR A 266 -0.45 11.13 -5.99
N GLN A 267 -1.14 10.74 -7.06
CA GLN A 267 -2.59 10.55 -7.11
C GLN A 267 -2.99 9.09 -7.25
N SER A 268 -2.04 8.15 -7.26
CA SER A 268 -2.36 6.73 -7.23
C SER A 268 -3.05 6.36 -5.92
N GLY A 269 -4.21 5.70 -6.02
CA GLY A 269 -4.94 5.08 -4.91
C GLY A 269 -4.26 3.80 -4.41
N PHE A 270 -3.43 3.17 -5.25
CA PHE A 270 -2.76 1.93 -4.93
C PHE A 270 -1.46 2.12 -4.15
N ARG A 271 -1.50 1.85 -2.85
CA ARG A 271 -0.40 2.15 -1.91
C ARG A 271 -0.26 1.08 -0.83
N ALA A 272 0.97 0.79 -0.45
CA ALA A 272 1.29 -0.05 0.72
C ALA A 272 1.93 0.77 1.84
N TYR A 273 1.55 0.49 3.08
CA TYR A 273 1.92 1.24 4.29
C TYR A 273 2.53 0.30 5.33
N SER A 274 3.62 0.73 5.96
CA SER A 274 4.26 0.01 7.06
C SER A 274 3.45 0.17 8.34
N ARG A 275 3.56 -0.79 9.26
CA ARG A 275 3.00 -0.72 10.63
C ARG A 275 3.18 0.65 11.28
N ASP A 276 4.42 1.14 11.32
CA ASP A 276 4.75 2.42 11.98
C ASP A 276 4.04 3.61 11.31
N LEU A 277 3.94 3.61 9.98
CA LEU A 277 3.23 4.64 9.24
C LEU A 277 1.70 4.53 9.45
N ILE A 278 1.15 3.33 9.52
CA ILE A 278 -0.28 3.09 9.80
C ILE A 278 -0.66 3.68 11.16
N GLU A 279 0.07 3.33 12.23
CA GLU A 279 -0.19 3.82 13.58
C GLU A 279 -0.07 5.34 13.66
N SER A 280 0.93 5.87 12.97
CA SER A 280 1.20 7.30 12.85
C SER A 280 0.07 8.07 12.14
N LEU A 281 -0.50 7.51 11.06
CA LEU A 281 -1.63 8.11 10.32
C LEU A 281 -2.95 7.95 11.10
N ALA A 282 -3.14 6.82 11.77
CA ALA A 282 -4.30 6.59 12.64
C ALA A 282 -4.36 7.61 13.79
N ALA A 283 -3.21 8.04 14.32
CA ALA A 283 -3.12 9.04 15.38
C ALA A 283 -3.18 10.51 14.90
N ASP A 284 -3.15 10.77 13.58
CA ASP A 284 -3.13 12.14 13.06
C ASP A 284 -4.54 12.64 12.71
N ASP A 285 -5.09 13.50 13.55
CA ASP A 285 -6.41 14.11 13.37
C ASP A 285 -6.44 15.22 12.30
N THR A 286 -5.29 15.57 11.72
CA THR A 286 -5.16 16.62 10.70
C THR A 286 -5.31 16.10 9.27
N ILE A 287 -5.40 14.78 9.08
CA ILE A 287 -5.74 14.16 7.79
C ILE A 287 -7.21 14.48 7.50
N ALA A 288 -7.45 15.31 6.48
CA ALA A 288 -8.81 15.78 6.20
C ALA A 288 -9.69 14.67 5.61
N ASP A 289 -11.00 14.72 5.91
CA ASP A 289 -11.98 13.72 5.46
C ASP A 289 -12.22 13.69 3.93
N ARG A 290 -11.56 14.55 3.12
CA ARG A 290 -11.88 14.79 1.69
C ARG A 290 -10.79 14.25 0.75
N MET A 291 -10.92 14.56 -0.56
CA MET A 291 -9.96 14.17 -1.62
C MET A 291 -8.50 14.60 -1.38
N SER A 292 -8.23 15.50 -0.42
CA SER A 292 -6.86 15.92 -0.05
C SER A 292 -6.09 14.85 0.72
N ALA A 293 -6.75 13.79 1.21
CA ALA A 293 -6.13 12.76 2.04
C ALA A 293 -4.87 12.16 1.39
N SER A 294 -4.86 11.92 0.07
CA SER A 294 -3.69 11.40 -0.65
C SER A 294 -2.47 12.29 -0.54
N THR A 295 -2.66 13.62 -0.51
CA THR A 295 -1.60 14.62 -0.33
C THR A 295 -1.25 14.80 1.13
N ASP A 296 -2.23 14.79 2.04
CA ASP A 296 -2.01 14.89 3.48
C ASP A 296 -1.17 13.70 4.00
N ILE A 297 -1.44 12.49 3.50
CA ILE A 297 -0.65 11.28 3.79
C ILE A 297 0.80 11.42 3.31
N LEU A 298 1.03 11.95 2.10
CA LEU A 298 2.38 12.19 1.59
C LEU A 298 3.11 13.24 2.41
N ASN A 299 2.44 14.35 2.74
CA ASN A 299 3.00 15.39 3.60
C ASN A 299 3.37 14.84 4.99
N HIS A 300 2.50 14.02 5.55
CA HIS A 300 2.71 13.36 6.83
C HIS A 300 3.96 12.48 6.81
N ALA A 301 4.04 11.57 5.82
CA ALA A 301 5.18 10.70 5.62
C ALA A 301 6.49 11.50 5.46
N VAL A 302 6.49 12.52 4.59
CA VAL A 302 7.68 13.38 4.38
C VAL A 302 8.06 14.14 5.65
N SER A 303 7.10 14.68 6.40
CA SER A 303 7.36 15.43 7.63
C SER A 303 7.99 14.58 8.75
N ARG A 304 7.71 13.27 8.74
CA ARG A 304 8.28 12.30 9.67
C ARG A 304 9.58 11.66 9.16
N GLY A 305 10.04 12.03 7.96
CA GLY A 305 11.24 11.48 7.36
C GLY A 305 11.09 10.02 6.89
N CYS A 306 9.85 9.59 6.64
CA CYS A 306 9.55 8.25 6.15
C CYS A 306 10.16 7.98 4.78
N SER A 307 10.54 6.73 4.52
CA SER A 307 11.03 6.27 3.22
C SER A 307 9.87 6.02 2.26
N VAL A 308 9.90 6.66 1.09
CA VAL A 308 8.85 6.56 0.06
C VAL A 308 9.45 5.99 -1.22
N VAL A 309 8.85 4.92 -1.75
CA VAL A 309 9.31 4.21 -2.95
C VAL A 309 8.16 4.06 -3.94
N GLU A 310 8.47 4.03 -5.24
CA GLU A 310 7.49 3.78 -6.30
C GLU A 310 7.79 2.47 -7.02
N VAL A 311 6.73 1.71 -7.30
CA VAL A 311 6.77 0.46 -8.09
C VAL A 311 5.92 0.65 -9.33
N GLY A 312 6.43 0.26 -10.50
CA GLY A 312 5.71 0.42 -11.76
C GLY A 312 4.52 -0.51 -11.88
N THR A 313 3.29 0.00 -11.73
CA THR A 313 2.05 -0.79 -11.82
C THR A 313 1.24 -0.41 -13.05
N ASP A 314 0.53 -1.38 -13.61
CA ASP A 314 -0.40 -1.14 -14.71
C ASP A 314 -1.72 -0.60 -14.17
N VAL A 315 -2.26 0.41 -14.87
CA VAL A 315 -3.58 0.93 -14.56
C VAL A 315 -4.39 1.04 -15.84
N SER A 316 -5.48 0.29 -15.87
CA SER A 316 -6.46 0.31 -16.94
C SER A 316 -7.53 1.33 -16.61
N TYR A 317 -7.83 2.23 -17.55
CA TYR A 317 -9.00 3.09 -17.45
C TYR A 317 -10.09 2.50 -18.33
N ASP A 318 -11.08 1.82 -17.73
CA ASP A 318 -12.25 1.39 -18.49
C ASP A 318 -13.10 2.62 -18.81
N VAL A 319 -12.98 3.09 -20.05
CA VAL A 319 -13.65 4.31 -20.51
C VAL A 319 -15.07 3.97 -20.96
N GLU A 320 -15.87 3.36 -20.09
CA GLU A 320 -17.31 3.31 -20.31
C GLU A 320 -17.88 4.72 -20.08
N GLU A 321 -18.36 5.31 -21.18
CA GLU A 321 -18.83 6.69 -21.35
C GLU A 321 -17.78 7.80 -21.58
N ALA A 322 -16.80 7.58 -22.48
CA ALA A 322 -16.26 8.70 -23.28
C ALA A 322 -17.30 9.17 -24.31
N ASN A 323 -18.37 9.82 -23.83
CA ASN A 323 -19.18 10.69 -24.66
C ASN A 323 -18.28 11.81 -25.20
N THR A 324 -17.87 11.67 -26.46
CA THR A 324 -16.89 12.46 -27.21
C THR A 324 -17.31 13.92 -27.47
N ARG A 325 -18.20 14.50 -26.65
CA ARG A 325 -18.93 15.73 -27.01
C ARG A 325 -18.56 17.00 -26.25
N HIS A 326 -17.68 16.99 -25.26
CA HIS A 326 -17.26 18.28 -24.66
C HIS A 326 -15.84 18.29 -24.07
N PRO A 327 -14.80 18.51 -24.90
CA PRO A 327 -13.41 18.70 -24.45
C PRO A 327 -13.26 19.82 -23.41
N LEU A 328 -14.11 20.85 -23.49
CA LEU A 328 -14.12 21.98 -22.56
C LEU A 328 -14.74 21.64 -21.20
N ALA A 329 -15.73 20.73 -21.13
CA ALA A 329 -16.31 20.32 -19.86
C ALA A 329 -15.31 19.44 -19.09
N HIS A 330 -14.64 18.51 -19.78
CA HIS A 330 -13.56 17.71 -19.18
C HIS A 330 -12.36 18.56 -18.75
N GLY A 331 -11.98 19.59 -19.54
CA GLY A 331 -10.96 20.55 -19.14
C GLY A 331 -11.36 21.35 -17.90
N LEU A 332 -12.64 21.74 -17.79
CA LEU A 332 -13.17 22.41 -16.60
C LEU A 332 -13.21 21.48 -15.39
N THR A 333 -13.56 20.21 -15.55
CA THR A 333 -13.51 19.19 -14.47
C THR A 333 -12.08 18.94 -14.02
N LEU A 334 -11.11 18.94 -14.95
CA LEU A 334 -9.69 18.86 -14.62
C LEU A 334 -9.22 20.08 -13.83
N VAL A 335 -9.59 21.30 -14.27
CA VAL A 335 -9.30 22.54 -13.55
C VAL A 335 -10.02 22.60 -12.22
N HIS A 336 -11.26 22.11 -12.13
CA HIS A 336 -12.04 22.01 -10.91
C HIS A 336 -11.42 21.02 -9.93
N ASN A 337 -11.01 19.84 -10.40
CA ASN A 337 -10.30 18.85 -9.60
C ASN A 337 -8.93 19.39 -9.16
N LEU A 338 -8.19 20.06 -10.05
CA LEU A 338 -6.96 20.80 -9.71
C LEU A 338 -7.20 21.85 -8.62
N LEU A 339 -8.25 22.67 -8.76
CA LEU A 339 -8.61 23.71 -7.78
C LEU A 339 -9.06 23.10 -6.44
N LEU A 340 -9.74 21.95 -6.45
CA LEU A 340 -10.11 21.21 -5.24
C LEU A 340 -8.92 20.48 -4.59
N THR A 341 -7.86 20.15 -5.35
CA THR A 341 -6.58 19.64 -4.82
C THR A 341 -5.74 20.76 -4.17
N PHE A 342 -6.05 22.03 -4.42
CA PHE A 342 -5.32 23.17 -3.86
C PHE A 342 -5.98 23.76 -2.61
N GLU A 343 -5.70 23.21 -1.42
CA GLU A 343 -5.72 23.94 -0.13
C GLU A 343 -5.24 23.00 1.00
N ARG A 344 -4.38 23.36 1.96
CA ARG A 344 -4.43 24.55 2.83
C ARG A 344 -3.08 25.03 3.39
N ARG A 345 -1.94 24.37 3.17
CA ARG A 345 -0.70 24.69 3.94
C ARG A 345 0.28 25.66 3.28
N ARG A 346 0.39 25.75 1.94
CA ARG A 346 1.29 26.73 1.23
C ARG A 346 0.86 27.13 -0.20
N PRO A 347 -0.30 27.79 -0.39
CA PRO A 347 -0.83 28.14 -1.72
C PRO A 347 0.09 29.05 -2.57
N VAL A 348 0.87 29.92 -1.92
CA VAL A 348 1.82 30.82 -2.61
C VAL A 348 2.96 30.05 -3.29
N SER A 349 3.50 29.01 -2.65
CA SER A 349 4.62 28.25 -3.23
C SER A 349 4.16 27.23 -4.27
N THR A 350 2.95 26.68 -4.13
CA THR A 350 2.43 25.64 -5.03
C THR A 350 1.78 26.19 -6.29
N LEU A 351 1.09 27.33 -6.21
CA LEU A 351 0.39 27.91 -7.37
C LEU A 351 0.98 29.26 -7.79
N GLY A 352 1.44 30.06 -6.82
CA GLY A 352 1.99 31.39 -7.08
C GLY A 352 3.34 31.38 -7.78
N VAL A 353 4.30 30.57 -7.32
CA VAL A 353 5.66 30.51 -7.93
C VAL A 353 5.62 29.99 -9.38
N PRO A 354 4.94 28.87 -9.71
CA PRO A 354 4.82 28.41 -11.09
C PRO A 354 4.00 29.38 -11.96
N GLY A 355 2.92 29.95 -11.41
CA GLY A 355 2.11 30.96 -12.09
C GLY A 355 2.93 32.19 -12.47
N PHE A 356 3.75 32.68 -11.54
CA PHE A 356 4.63 33.83 -11.76
C PHE A 356 5.73 33.52 -12.78
N ALA A 357 6.32 32.31 -12.74
CA ALA A 357 7.29 31.87 -13.74
C ALA A 357 6.66 31.79 -15.15
N SER A 358 5.46 31.21 -15.28
CA SER A 358 4.71 31.15 -16.53
C SER A 358 4.40 32.55 -17.08
N TRP A 359 3.98 33.47 -16.19
CA TRP A 359 3.72 34.86 -16.53
C TRP A 359 5.00 35.56 -17.04
N LEU A 360 6.14 35.39 -16.37
CA LEU A 360 7.43 35.94 -16.80
C LEU A 360 7.86 35.41 -18.18
N VAL A 361 7.66 34.12 -18.45
CA VAL A 361 7.91 33.53 -19.77
C VAL A 361 7.00 34.17 -20.82
N GLY A 362 5.70 34.34 -20.53
CA GLY A 362 4.77 35.00 -21.43
C GLY A 362 5.15 36.46 -21.73
N VAL A 363 5.59 37.22 -20.73
CA VAL A 363 6.11 38.58 -20.89
C VAL A 363 7.38 38.59 -21.75
N TRP A 364 8.30 37.66 -21.52
CA TRP A 364 9.52 37.55 -22.31
C TRP A 364 9.24 37.19 -23.77
N VAL A 365 8.35 36.24 -24.05
CA VAL A 365 7.94 35.88 -25.42
C VAL A 365 7.26 37.07 -26.10
N SER A 366 6.40 37.81 -25.38
CA SER A 366 5.76 39.02 -25.88
C SER A 366 6.78 40.11 -26.24
N TYR A 367 7.80 40.29 -25.39
CA TYR A 367 8.91 41.21 -25.66
C TYR A 367 9.69 40.82 -26.91
N GLN A 368 10.03 39.54 -27.07
CA GLN A 368 10.70 39.04 -28.27
C GLN A 368 9.88 39.25 -29.54
N LEU A 369 8.55 39.06 -29.45
CA LEU A 369 7.64 39.32 -30.56
C LEU A 369 7.62 40.81 -30.93
N LEU A 370 7.62 41.70 -29.93
CA LEU A 370 7.67 43.15 -30.16
C LEU A 370 8.99 43.59 -30.81
N VAL A 371 10.13 43.06 -30.34
CA VAL A 371 11.44 43.34 -30.93
C VAL A 371 11.50 42.86 -32.38
N ARG A 372 11.01 41.65 -32.66
CA ARG A 372 10.92 41.13 -34.04
C ARG A 372 10.03 42.02 -34.91
N PHE A 373 8.84 42.35 -34.44
CA PHE A 373 7.94 43.24 -35.18
C PHE A 373 8.59 44.60 -35.49
N SER A 374 9.33 45.18 -34.54
CA SER A 374 10.01 46.47 -34.74
C SER A 374 11.18 46.42 -35.72
N THR A 375 11.78 45.25 -35.93
CA THR A 375 12.97 45.07 -36.78
C THR A 375 12.64 44.51 -38.16
N THR A 376 11.69 43.59 -38.26
CA THR A 376 11.33 42.90 -39.51
C THR A 376 9.94 43.26 -40.03
N GLY A 377 9.09 43.90 -39.23
CA GLY A 377 7.67 44.13 -39.55
C GLY A 377 6.81 42.86 -39.50
N ASP A 378 7.39 41.71 -39.14
CA ASP A 378 6.70 40.43 -39.12
C ASP A 378 6.03 40.17 -37.76
N LEU A 379 4.74 39.84 -37.80
CA LEU A 379 3.94 39.56 -36.62
C LEU A 379 3.46 38.10 -36.65
N ASN A 380 4.19 37.24 -35.94
CA ASN A 380 3.79 35.85 -35.79
C ASN A 380 2.61 35.74 -34.80
N PHE A 381 1.40 35.64 -35.36
CA PHE A 381 0.16 35.57 -34.59
C PHE A 381 0.13 34.37 -33.63
N THR A 382 0.65 33.21 -34.05
CA THR A 382 0.71 32.00 -33.21
C THR A 382 1.56 32.25 -31.96
N THR A 383 2.72 32.88 -32.11
CA THR A 383 3.58 33.26 -30.97
C THR A 383 2.88 34.25 -30.04
N GLY A 384 2.14 35.22 -30.60
CA GLY A 384 1.36 36.18 -29.82
C GLY A 384 0.25 35.52 -28.99
N VAL A 385 -0.48 34.57 -29.58
CA VAL A 385 -1.52 33.80 -28.88
C VAL A 385 -0.93 32.95 -27.76
N VAL A 386 0.19 32.25 -28.01
CA VAL A 386 0.88 31.45 -26.98
C VAL A 386 1.34 32.34 -25.82
N ALA A 387 1.92 33.51 -26.11
CA ALA A 387 2.37 34.44 -25.08
C ALA A 387 1.20 34.98 -24.24
N ALA A 388 0.07 35.31 -24.89
CA ALA A 388 -1.15 35.76 -24.21
C ALA A 388 -1.72 34.67 -23.30
N ILE A 389 -1.76 33.41 -23.75
CA ILE A 389 -2.21 32.27 -22.95
C ILE A 389 -1.29 32.09 -21.73
N LEU A 390 0.04 32.10 -21.91
CA LEU A 390 0.99 31.96 -20.79
C LEU A 390 0.83 33.07 -19.75
N MET A 391 0.68 34.32 -20.19
CA MET A 391 0.45 35.44 -19.27
C MET A 391 -0.90 35.33 -18.55
N PHE A 392 -1.97 34.94 -19.25
CA PHE A 392 -3.29 34.79 -18.66
C PHE A 392 -3.35 33.65 -17.64
N VAL A 393 -2.83 32.47 -18.00
CA VAL A 393 -2.74 31.31 -17.11
C VAL A 393 -1.88 31.64 -15.89
N GLY A 394 -0.72 32.27 -16.09
CA GLY A 394 0.16 32.68 -14.99
C GLY A 394 -0.48 33.69 -14.03
N LEU A 395 -1.22 34.67 -14.57
CA LEU A 395 -1.94 35.67 -13.78
C LEU A 395 -3.07 35.04 -12.95
N VAL A 396 -3.89 34.17 -13.57
CA VAL A 396 -4.98 33.47 -12.89
C VAL A 396 -4.45 32.57 -11.78
N ALA A 397 -3.34 31.86 -12.02
CA ALA A 397 -2.68 31.03 -11.00
C ALA A 397 -2.16 31.88 -9.82
N CYS A 398 -1.50 33.02 -10.08
CA CYS A 398 -1.06 33.93 -9.01
C CYS A 398 -2.23 34.49 -8.19
N LEU A 399 -3.33 34.89 -8.85
CA LEU A 399 -4.53 35.36 -8.17
C LEU A 399 -5.17 34.27 -7.33
N GLY A 400 -5.30 33.05 -7.88
CA GLY A 400 -5.77 31.88 -7.15
C GLY A 400 -4.90 31.60 -5.92
N ALA A 401 -3.57 31.70 -6.04
CA ALA A 401 -2.65 31.48 -4.94
C ALA A 401 -2.84 32.50 -3.80
N VAL A 402 -3.08 33.77 -4.15
CA VAL A 402 -3.36 34.83 -3.16
C VAL A 402 -4.71 34.63 -2.50
N VAL A 403 -5.76 34.26 -3.26
CA VAL A 403 -7.10 34.00 -2.73
C VAL A 403 -7.06 32.80 -1.78
N CYS A 404 -6.48 31.66 -2.19
CA CYS A 404 -6.31 30.49 -1.33
C CYS A 404 -5.47 30.80 -0.09
N HIS A 405 -4.45 31.66 -0.21
CA HIS A 405 -3.67 32.09 0.96
C HIS A 405 -4.51 32.94 1.91
N ALA A 406 -5.30 33.87 1.38
CA ALA A 406 -6.19 34.69 2.19
C ALA A 406 -7.23 33.82 2.90
N LEU A 407 -7.86 32.87 2.20
CA LEU A 407 -8.81 31.91 2.79
C LEU A 407 -8.16 31.07 3.89
N SER A 408 -6.92 30.58 3.67
CA SER A 408 -6.19 29.81 4.69
C SER A 408 -5.93 30.58 5.99
N LEU A 409 -5.92 31.92 5.97
CA LEU A 409 -5.74 32.76 7.16
C LEU A 409 -7.05 33.02 7.93
N PHE A 410 -8.21 32.74 7.33
CA PHE A 410 -9.53 32.94 7.96
C PHE A 410 -10.12 31.67 8.59
N ASP A 411 -9.50 30.51 8.32
CA ASP A 411 -9.92 29.21 8.84
C ASP A 411 -9.12 28.74 10.10
N GLU A 412 -8.17 29.56 10.57
CA GLU A 412 -7.55 29.49 11.91
C GLU A 412 -8.25 30.45 12.88
#